data_AF-A0A7L6B2E9-F1
#
_entry.id   AF-A0A7L6B2E9-F1
#
_cell.length_a   1.000
_cell.length_b   1.000
_cell.length_c   1.000
_cell.angle_alpha   90.00
_cell.angle_beta   90.00
_cell.angle_gamma   90.00
#
_symmetry.space_group_name_H-M   'P 1'
#
loop_
_entity.id
_entity.type
_entity.pdbx_description
1 polymer ?
#
loop_
_entity_poly.entity_id
_entity_poly.type
_entity_poly.pdbx_seq_one_letter_code
_entity_poly.pdbx_strand_id
1 'polypeptide(L)'
;MRVTNLLDPALGLVLTTVGAVLAGRGVSAGRLAAFLLLLGCAAVLLYALTVLLMAATVVLVAAEDLDRVSFAFVELSRFPVDLYRDPARTLLTVVPVAFLTTWPGAALLGRLDLRLLPVAVLVAAGAVALTTVAWRRALRGYAGAGG
;
A
#
# COMPACT_ATOMS: atom_id res chain seq x y z
N MET A 1 11.48 5.10 -11.60
CA MET A 1 10.30 4.38 -12.11
C MET A 1 9.82 5.09 -13.37
N ARG A 2 9.93 4.50 -14.57
CA ARG A 2 9.44 5.13 -15.80
C ARG A 2 7.90 5.04 -15.80
N VAL A 3 7.24 6.19 -15.86
CA VAL A 3 5.77 6.37 -15.88
C VAL A 3 5.09 5.66 -17.09
N THR A 4 5.87 5.08 -18.01
CA THR A 4 5.41 4.47 -19.25
C THR A 4 5.02 2.98 -19.16
N ASN A 5 5.26 2.28 -18.05
CA ASN A 5 4.98 0.83 -17.99
C ASN A 5 3.53 0.52 -17.60
N LEU A 6 2.57 0.93 -18.45
CA LEU A 6 1.15 0.57 -18.32
C LEU A 6 0.90 -0.94 -18.47
N LEU A 7 1.90 -1.69 -18.94
CA LEU A 7 1.88 -3.15 -19.03
C LEU A 7 1.68 -3.82 -17.66
N ASP A 8 2.32 -3.34 -16.60
CA ASP A 8 2.21 -3.97 -15.28
C ASP A 8 0.77 -3.94 -14.72
N PRO A 9 0.07 -2.78 -14.67
CA PRO A 9 -1.32 -2.75 -14.23
C PRO A 9 -2.26 -3.49 -15.19
N ALA A 10 -2.00 -3.44 -16.51
CA ALA A 10 -2.77 -4.20 -17.49
C ALA A 10 -2.64 -5.72 -17.28
N LEU A 11 -1.42 -6.22 -17.09
CA LEU A 11 -1.14 -7.62 -16.78
C LEU A 11 -1.78 -8.03 -15.45
N GLY A 12 -1.73 -7.16 -14.44
CA GLY A 12 -2.42 -7.39 -13.17
C GLY A 12 -3.93 -7.58 -13.32
N LEU A 13 -4.58 -6.73 -14.13
CA LEU A 13 -6.02 -6.85 -14.46
C LEU A 13 -6.33 -8.10 -15.28
N VAL A 14 -5.49 -8.44 -16.26
CA VAL A 14 -5.66 -9.66 -17.07
C VAL A 14 -5.50 -10.91 -16.20
N LEU A 15 -4.47 -10.98 -15.35
CA LEU A 15 -4.24 -12.13 -14.49
C LEU A 15 -5.35 -12.32 -13.45
N THR A 16 -5.88 -11.23 -12.88
CA THR A 16 -6.99 -11.30 -11.93
C THR A 16 -8.30 -11.71 -12.60
N THR A 17 -8.61 -11.20 -13.79
CA THR A 17 -9.81 -11.61 -14.55
C THR A 17 -9.72 -13.05 -15.02
N VAL A 18 -8.59 -13.47 -15.60
CA VAL A 18 -8.35 -14.86 -16.02
C VAL A 18 -8.37 -15.79 -14.82
N GLY A 19 -7.71 -15.44 -13.71
CA GLY A 19 -7.74 -16.23 -12.47
C GLY A 19 -9.14 -16.38 -11.89
N ALA A 20 -9.98 -15.33 -11.96
CA ALA A 20 -11.37 -15.39 -11.55
C ALA A 20 -12.24 -16.30 -12.43
N VAL A 21 -12.03 -16.27 -13.76
CA VAL A 21 -12.73 -17.14 -14.71
C VAL A 21 -12.31 -18.61 -14.54
N LEU A 22 -11.01 -18.87 -14.40
CA LEU A 22 -10.46 -20.22 -14.21
C LEU A 22 -10.84 -20.84 -12.85
N ALA A 23 -11.09 -20.04 -11.82
CA ALA A 23 -11.49 -20.53 -10.50
C ALA A 23 -12.88 -21.19 -10.48
N GLY A 24 -13.68 -21.08 -11.55
CA GLY A 24 -14.98 -21.76 -11.71
C GLY A 24 -16.06 -21.35 -10.70
N ARG A 25 -15.76 -20.38 -9.81
CA ARG A 25 -16.69 -19.81 -8.84
C ARG A 25 -17.14 -18.46 -9.38
N GLY A 26 -18.42 -18.31 -9.71
CA GLY A 26 -18.98 -17.02 -10.10
C GLY A 26 -18.58 -15.95 -9.08
N VAL A 27 -17.92 -14.89 -9.55
CA VAL A 27 -17.57 -13.74 -8.71
C VAL A 27 -18.87 -13.02 -8.36
N SER A 28 -19.30 -13.10 -7.11
CA SER A 28 -20.48 -12.35 -6.68
C SER A 28 -20.19 -10.86 -6.67
N ALA A 29 -21.20 -10.03 -6.95
CA ALA A 29 -21.08 -8.57 -6.96
C ALA A 29 -20.47 -8.02 -5.65
N GLY A 30 -20.81 -8.63 -4.51
CA GLY A 30 -20.23 -8.27 -3.21
C GLY A 30 -18.73 -8.53 -3.09
N ARG A 31 -18.21 -9.63 -3.66
CA ARG A 31 -16.76 -9.92 -3.67
C ARG A 31 -16.01 -8.97 -4.58
N LEU A 32 -16.59 -8.60 -5.71
CA LEU A 32 -16.01 -7.60 -6.61
C LEU A 32 -15.96 -6.21 -5.94
N ALA A 33 -17.03 -5.80 -5.27
CA ALA A 33 -17.06 -4.54 -4.52
C ALA A 33 -16.01 -4.51 -3.39
N ALA A 34 -15.88 -5.61 -2.62
CA ALA A 34 -14.87 -5.74 -1.57
C ALA A 34 -13.43 -5.67 -2.15
N PHE A 35 -13.18 -6.34 -3.27
CA PHE A 35 -11.91 -6.27 -3.99
C PHE A 35 -11.56 -4.83 -4.41
N LEU A 36 -12.49 -4.13 -5.07
CA LEU A 36 -12.27 -2.75 -5.53
C LEU A 36 -12.03 -1.78 -4.37
N LEU A 37 -12.77 -1.93 -3.26
CA LEU A 37 -12.57 -1.13 -2.07
C LEU A 37 -11.18 -1.32 -1.47
N LEU A 38 -10.74 -2.58 -1.34
CA LEU A 38 -9.40 -2.89 -0.83
C LEU A 38 -8.30 -2.41 -1.77
N LEU A 39 -8.52 -2.51 -3.08
CA LEU A 39 -7.61 -1.97 -4.09
C LEU A 39 -7.48 -0.44 -3.97
N GLY A 40 -8.59 0.26 -3.74
CA GLY A 40 -8.57 1.69 -3.46
C GLY A 40 -7.81 2.03 -2.17
N CYS A 41 -8.03 1.29 -1.09
CA CYS A 41 -7.29 1.47 0.17
C CYS A 41 -5.78 1.23 -0.02
N ALA A 42 -5.41 0.20 -0.77
CA ALA A 42 -4.03 -0.10 -1.13
C ALA A 42 -3.37 1.08 -1.88
N ALA A 43 -4.03 1.65 -2.89
CA ALA A 43 -3.53 2.81 -3.61
C ALA A 43 -3.32 4.04 -2.70
N VAL A 44 -4.28 4.31 -1.80
CA VAL A 44 -4.17 5.40 -0.81
C VAL A 44 -2.99 5.18 0.13
N LEU A 45 -2.78 3.96 0.61
CA LEU A 45 -1.66 3.63 1.50
C LEU A 45 -0.30 3.81 0.81
N LEU A 46 -0.19 3.41 -0.46
CA LEU A 46 1.02 3.62 -1.26
C LEU A 46 1.30 5.11 -1.46
N TYR A 47 0.27 5.90 -1.75
CA TYR A 47 0.38 7.35 -1.86
C TYR A 47 0.84 7.98 -0.54
N ALA A 48 0.20 7.61 0.58
CA ALA A 48 0.56 8.10 1.91
C ALA A 48 2.02 7.78 2.25
N LEU A 49 2.48 6.55 1.98
CA LEU A 49 3.88 6.16 2.17
C LEU A 49 4.82 7.05 1.36
N THR A 50 4.49 7.32 0.09
CA THR A 50 5.29 8.19 -0.78
C THR A 50 5.40 9.59 -0.20
N VAL A 51 4.30 10.18 0.26
CA VAL A 51 4.29 11.50 0.91
C VAL A 51 5.12 11.50 2.19
N LEU A 52 5.06 10.43 3.00
CA LEU A 52 5.86 10.32 4.21
C LEU A 52 7.35 10.31 3.94
N LEU A 53 7.77 9.55 2.92
CA LEU A 53 9.17 9.51 2.47
C LEU A 53 9.63 10.91 1.99
N MET A 54 8.79 11.61 1.23
CA MET A 54 9.07 12.99 0.81
C MET A 54 9.09 13.98 1.98
N ALA A 55 8.28 13.80 3.02
CA ALA A 55 8.35 14.62 4.23
C ALA A 55 9.64 14.35 5.01
N ALA A 56 10.09 13.09 5.05
CA ALA A 56 11.30 12.69 5.75
C ALA A 56 12.56 13.28 5.10
N THR A 57 12.61 13.40 3.77
CA THR A 57 13.76 14.02 3.07
C THR A 57 13.92 15.49 3.43
N VAL A 58 12.81 16.23 3.57
CA VAL A 58 12.83 17.64 3.97
C VAL A 58 13.34 17.82 5.40
N VAL A 59 13.01 16.90 6.32
CA VAL A 59 13.41 16.99 7.73
C VAL A 59 14.82 16.47 7.97
N LEU A 60 15.23 15.39 7.30
CA LEU A 60 16.48 14.71 7.59
C LEU A 60 17.72 15.34 6.93
N VAL A 61 17.55 16.34 6.02
CA VAL A 61 18.64 16.99 5.25
C VAL A 61 19.71 15.97 4.84
N ALA A 62 19.27 14.80 4.38
CA ALA A 62 20.12 13.68 4.02
C ALA A 62 19.68 13.25 2.63
N ALA A 63 20.08 14.04 1.64
CA ALA A 63 19.80 13.80 0.23
C ALA A 63 20.52 12.56 -0.32
N GLU A 64 21.40 11.90 0.44
CA GLU A 64 22.29 10.84 -0.08
C GLU A 64 21.71 9.41 0.03
N ASP A 65 20.75 9.12 0.92
CA ASP A 65 20.30 7.73 1.18
C ASP A 65 18.83 7.41 0.83
N LEU A 66 18.11 8.35 0.19
CA LEU A 66 16.69 8.16 -0.14
C LEU A 66 16.44 6.95 -1.06
N ASP A 67 17.39 6.67 -1.95
CA ASP A 67 17.32 5.52 -2.86
C ASP A 67 17.41 4.19 -2.11
N ARG A 68 18.22 4.09 -1.04
CA ARG A 68 18.34 2.88 -0.21
C ARG A 68 17.07 2.61 0.58
N VAL A 69 16.46 3.64 1.15
CA VAL A 69 15.20 3.50 1.91
C VAL A 69 14.05 3.11 0.99
N SER A 70 13.95 3.74 -0.18
CA SER A 70 12.93 3.42 -1.20
C SER A 70 13.11 2.00 -1.74
N PHE A 71 14.36 1.58 -1.99
CA PHE A 71 14.69 0.23 -2.45
C PHE A 71 14.31 -0.83 -1.40
N ALA A 72 14.60 -0.60 -0.12
CA ALA A 72 14.24 -1.53 0.95
C ALA A 72 12.72 -1.73 1.05
N PHE A 73 11.91 -0.67 0.90
CA PHE A 73 10.45 -0.79 0.88
C PHE A 73 9.91 -1.60 -0.31
N VAL A 74 10.47 -1.37 -1.51
CA VAL A 74 10.12 -2.16 -2.70
C VAL A 74 10.48 -3.63 -2.50
N GLU A 75 11.64 -3.91 -1.91
CA GLU A 75 12.11 -5.27 -1.65
C GLU A 75 11.26 -5.99 -0.60
N LEU A 76 10.83 -5.31 0.48
CA LEU A 76 9.87 -5.87 1.44
C LEU A 76 8.50 -6.14 0.82
N SER A 77 8.07 -5.33 -0.16
CA SER A 77 6.76 -5.50 -0.83
C SER A 77 6.69 -6.72 -1.77
N ARG A 78 7.84 -7.26 -2.18
CA ARG A 78 7.92 -8.36 -3.18
C ARG A 78 7.50 -9.71 -2.64
N PHE A 79 7.53 -9.90 -1.33
CA PHE A 79 7.27 -11.20 -0.71
C PHE A 79 6.00 -11.13 0.17
N PRO A 80 5.04 -12.05 -0.03
CA PRO A 80 3.83 -12.13 0.78
C PRO A 80 4.15 -12.22 2.27
N VAL A 81 3.38 -11.50 3.09
CA VAL A 81 3.55 -11.46 4.56
C VAL A 81 3.45 -12.86 5.19
N ASP A 82 2.75 -13.78 4.54
CA ASP A 82 2.55 -15.17 4.98
C ASP A 82 3.83 -16.04 4.92
N LEU A 83 4.89 -15.59 4.23
CA LEU A 83 6.17 -16.30 4.15
C LEU A 83 7.14 -15.94 5.30
N TYR A 84 6.81 -14.94 6.12
CA TYR A 84 7.67 -14.47 7.21
C TYR A 84 7.28 -15.07 8.57
N ARG A 85 8.27 -15.47 9.38
CA ARG A 85 8.08 -15.85 10.80
C ARG A 85 8.12 -14.59 11.70
N ASP A 86 7.48 -14.65 12.86
CA ASP A 86 7.54 -13.55 13.84
C ASP A 86 8.98 -13.34 14.35
N PRO A 87 9.43 -12.08 14.57
CA PRO A 87 8.65 -10.83 14.66
C PRO A 87 8.51 -10.03 13.34
N ALA A 88 9.12 -10.49 12.24
CA ALA A 88 9.10 -9.77 10.96
C ALA A 88 7.69 -9.68 10.37
N ARG A 89 6.86 -10.72 10.57
CA ARG A 89 5.45 -10.75 10.19
C ARG A 89 4.64 -9.63 10.86
N THR A 90 4.84 -9.41 12.16
CA THR A 90 4.16 -8.35 12.90
C THR A 90 4.57 -6.96 12.37
N LEU A 91 5.86 -6.72 12.15
CA LEU A 91 6.34 -5.46 11.56
C LEU A 91 5.81 -5.25 10.12
N LEU A 92 5.78 -6.29 9.30
CA LEU A 92 5.27 -6.27 7.93
C LEU A 92 3.74 -6.20 7.81
N THR A 93 3.02 -6.50 8.88
CA THR A 93 1.57 -6.28 8.97
C THR A 93 1.26 -4.84 9.42
N VAL A 94 2.18 -4.24 10.21
CA VAL A 94 2.16 -2.82 10.57
C VAL A 94 2.54 -1.94 9.38
N VAL A 95 3.48 -2.40 8.54
CA VAL A 95 3.66 -1.86 7.20
C VAL A 95 2.46 -2.29 6.37
N PRO A 96 1.85 -1.44 5.53
CA PRO A 96 0.61 -1.75 4.82
C PRO A 96 0.74 -2.87 3.74
N VAL A 97 1.78 -3.70 3.76
CA VAL A 97 2.07 -4.73 2.74
C VAL A 97 0.93 -5.74 2.60
N ALA A 98 0.34 -6.19 3.72
CA ALA A 98 -0.78 -7.14 3.70
C ALA A 98 -2.02 -6.54 3.00
N PHE A 99 -2.28 -5.25 3.19
CA PHE A 99 -3.35 -4.50 2.51
C PHE A 99 -3.05 -4.31 1.02
N LEU A 100 -1.76 -4.13 0.68
CA LEU A 100 -1.31 -3.89 -0.69
C LEU A 100 -1.34 -5.16 -1.56
N THR A 101 -1.15 -6.34 -0.98
CA THR A 101 -0.89 -7.58 -1.74
C THR A 101 -1.92 -8.67 -1.47
N THR A 102 -2.07 -9.09 -0.21
CA THR A 102 -2.79 -10.31 0.15
C THR A 102 -4.31 -10.10 0.25
N TRP A 103 -4.74 -8.98 0.83
CA TRP A 103 -6.15 -8.77 1.17
C TRP A 103 -7.07 -8.61 -0.06
N PRO A 104 -6.69 -7.85 -1.11
CA PRO A 104 -7.51 -7.77 -2.33
C PRO A 104 -7.71 -9.16 -2.96
N GLY A 105 -6.63 -9.92 -3.16
CA GLY A 105 -6.69 -11.27 -3.74
C GLY A 105 -7.55 -12.22 -2.91
N ALA A 106 -7.44 -12.16 -1.58
CA ALA A 106 -8.25 -12.97 -0.67
C ALA A 106 -9.75 -12.63 -0.73
N ALA A 107 -10.11 -11.35 -0.87
CA ALA A 107 -11.50 -10.92 -1.02
C ALA A 107 -12.12 -11.44 -2.31
N LEU A 108 -11.38 -11.37 -3.43
CA LEU A 108 -11.85 -11.86 -4.73
C LEU A 108 -12.09 -13.37 -4.70
N LEU A 109 -11.23 -14.12 -4.01
CA LEU A 109 -11.35 -15.58 -3.84
C LEU A 109 -12.38 -16.00 -2.78
N GLY A 110 -13.02 -15.05 -2.09
CA GLY A 110 -14.00 -15.31 -1.02
C GLY A 110 -13.38 -15.89 0.25
N ARG A 111 -12.07 -15.69 0.46
CA ARG A 111 -11.31 -16.16 1.62
C ARG A 111 -11.13 -15.10 2.71
N LEU A 112 -11.46 -13.83 2.42
CA LEU A 112 -11.36 -12.74 3.37
C LEU A 112 -12.66 -12.62 4.18
N ASP A 113 -12.53 -12.47 5.50
CA ASP A 113 -13.65 -12.06 6.35
C ASP A 113 -14.02 -10.60 6.03
N LEU A 114 -15.25 -10.39 5.54
CA LEU A 114 -15.77 -9.07 5.17
C LEU A 114 -15.82 -8.11 6.36
N ARG A 115 -15.80 -8.62 7.60
CA ARG A 115 -15.71 -7.80 8.83
C ARG A 115 -14.40 -7.01 8.93
N LEU A 116 -13.38 -7.36 8.14
CA LEU A 116 -12.10 -6.65 8.10
C LEU A 116 -12.11 -5.46 7.12
N LEU A 117 -13.13 -5.30 6.29
CA LEU A 117 -13.24 -4.17 5.35
C LEU A 117 -13.19 -2.80 6.04
N PRO A 118 -13.92 -2.55 7.15
CA PRO A 118 -13.84 -1.28 7.86
C PRO A 118 -12.44 -1.00 8.40
N VAL A 119 -11.71 -2.02 8.83
CA VAL A 119 -10.33 -1.89 9.32
C VAL A 119 -9.43 -1.35 8.22
N ALA A 120 -9.56 -1.85 6.98
CA ALA A 120 -8.79 -1.36 5.85
C ALA A 120 -9.04 0.14 5.56
N VAL A 121 -10.30 0.56 5.62
CA VAL A 121 -10.67 1.97 5.43
C VAL A 121 -10.11 2.85 6.54
N LEU A 122 -10.22 2.42 7.80
CA LEU A 122 -9.70 3.14 8.96
C LEU A 122 -8.18 3.28 8.91
N VAL A 123 -7.47 2.22 8.52
CA VAL A 123 -6.01 2.24 8.36
C VAL A 123 -5.61 3.20 7.24
N ALA A 124 -6.28 3.17 6.09
CA ALA A 124 -6.01 4.10 4.99
C ALA A 124 -6.27 5.56 5.40
N ALA A 125 -7.40 5.84 6.05
CA ALA A 125 -7.73 7.17 6.55
C ALA A 125 -6.72 7.67 7.60
N GLY A 126 -6.34 6.81 8.55
CA GLY A 126 -5.32 7.09 9.56
C GLY A 126 -3.96 7.39 8.94
N ALA A 127 -3.54 6.64 7.93
CA ALA A 127 -2.31 6.88 7.21
C ALA A 127 -2.31 8.25 6.51
N VAL A 128 -3.40 8.64 5.86
CA VAL A 128 -3.54 9.98 5.24
C VAL A 128 -3.47 11.08 6.29
N ALA A 129 -4.14 10.91 7.44
CA ALA A 129 -4.09 11.89 8.53
C ALA A 129 -2.67 12.06 9.08
N LEU A 130 -1.99 10.95 9.38
CA LEU A 130 -0.61 10.95 9.88
C LEU A 130 0.36 11.61 8.90
N THR A 131 0.26 11.28 7.62
CA THR A 131 1.16 11.81 6.58
C THR A 131 0.90 13.28 6.30
N THR A 132 -0.36 13.73 6.32
CA THR A 132 -0.71 15.16 6.24
C THR A 132 -0.07 15.96 7.38
N VAL A 133 -0.12 15.42 8.60
CA VAL A 133 0.48 16.06 9.77
C VAL A 133 2.01 16.09 9.68
N ALA A 134 2.64 14.98 9.25
CA ALA A 134 4.09 14.90 9.05
C ALA A 134 4.56 15.91 7.99
N TRP A 135 3.87 15.98 6.85
CA TRP A 135 4.16 16.93 5.78
C TRP A 135 4.08 18.39 6.26
N ARG A 136 3.02 18.76 6.98
CA ARG A 136 2.87 20.12 7.55
C ARG A 136 3.95 20.45 8.59
N ARG A 137 4.49 19.46 9.31
CA ARG A 137 5.62 19.67 10.22
C ARG A 137 6.92 19.91 9.45
N ALA A 138 7.17 19.11 8.42
CA ALA A 138 8.34 19.26 7.55
C ALA A 138 8.41 20.66 6.91
N LEU A 139 7.30 21.15 6.36
CA LEU A 139 7.24 22.48 5.73
C LEU A 139 7.49 23.64 6.71
N ARG A 140 7.03 23.52 7.97
CA ARG A 140 7.28 24.55 8.99
C ARG A 140 8.74 24.64 9.40
N GLY A 141 9.46 23.51 9.43
CA GLY A 141 10.90 23.49 9.67
C GLY A 141 11.68 24.18 8.55
N TYR A 142 11.24 24.01 7.29
CA TYR A 142 11.86 24.65 6.13
C TYR A 142 11.64 26.18 6.10
N ALA A 143 10.42 26.65 6.40
CA ALA A 143 10.10 28.08 6.39
C ALA A 143 10.82 28.90 7.47
N GLY A 144 11.27 28.27 8.56
CA GLY A 144 12.01 28.94 9.64
C GLY A 144 13.46 29.30 9.31
N ALA A 145 14.01 28.79 8.20
CA ALA A 145 15.40 29.05 7.78
C ALA A 145 15.55 30.18 6.73
N GLY A 146 14.42 30.73 6.24
CA GLY A 146 14.40 31.76 5.20
C GLY A 146 13.89 33.14 5.63
N GLY A 147 13.67 33.35 6.93
CA GLY A 147 13.25 34.62 7.53
C GLY A 147 14.37 35.28 8.32
#